data_AF-E9E283-F1
#
_entry.id   AF-E9E283-F1
#
_cell.length_a   1.000
_cell.length_b   1.000
_cell.length_c   1.000
_cell.angle_alpha   90.00
_cell.angle_beta   90.00
_cell.angle_gamma   90.00
#
_symmetry.space_group_name_H-M   'P 1'
#
loop_
_entity.id
_entity.type
_entity.pdbx_description
1 polymer ?
#
loop_
_entity_poly.entity_id
_entity_poly.type
_entity_poly.pdbx_seq_one_letter_code
_entity_poly.pdbx_strand_id
1 'polypeptide(L)'
;MYWALASTAAYLAASNVATANPSNHGRGSGLKSASYHDGAGVLKYVNPLIGTRGIIPDSNGFMISSVSTPFGTTRWTPQTRENYIPQVPYSDLERRAHGFQATHQPDGWVSKAR
;
A
#
# COMPACT_ATOMS: atom_id res chain seq x y z
N MET A 1 -18.31 -51.42 -6.17
CA MET A 1 -17.99 -50.32 -7.10
C MET A 1 -18.47 -49.03 -6.45
N TYR A 2 -17.55 -48.26 -5.88
CA TYR A 2 -17.82 -47.02 -5.15
C TYR A 2 -18.10 -45.89 -6.14
N TRP A 3 -19.20 -45.16 -5.96
CA TRP A 3 -19.43 -43.86 -6.60
C TRP A 3 -19.68 -42.82 -5.51
N ALA A 4 -18.64 -42.06 -5.18
CA ALA A 4 -18.77 -40.87 -4.34
C ALA A 4 -19.09 -39.67 -5.25
N LEU A 5 -20.30 -39.14 -5.15
CA LEU A 5 -20.68 -37.88 -5.76
C LEU A 5 -20.11 -36.74 -4.91
N ALA A 6 -18.97 -36.19 -5.30
CA ALA A 6 -18.49 -34.92 -4.77
C ALA A 6 -19.21 -33.78 -5.52
N SER A 7 -20.18 -33.14 -4.87
CA SER A 7 -20.78 -31.90 -5.37
C SER A 7 -19.79 -30.75 -5.16
N THR A 8 -19.24 -30.20 -6.25
CA THR A 8 -18.43 -28.98 -6.20
C THR A 8 -19.36 -27.78 -6.32
N ALA A 9 -19.54 -27.03 -5.23
CA ALA A 9 -20.22 -25.73 -5.27
C ALA A 9 -19.27 -24.69 -5.88
N ALA A 10 -19.63 -24.16 -7.06
CA ALA A 10 -18.94 -23.03 -7.66
C ALA A 10 -19.33 -21.75 -6.91
N TYR A 11 -18.37 -21.14 -6.19
CA TYR A 11 -18.52 -19.79 -5.67
C TYR A 11 -18.30 -18.79 -6.81
N LEU A 12 -19.36 -18.08 -7.21
CA LEU A 12 -19.28 -16.96 -8.15
C LEU A 12 -18.93 -15.69 -7.36
N ALA A 13 -17.66 -15.29 -7.37
CA ALA A 13 -17.27 -13.98 -6.89
C ALA A 13 -17.56 -12.93 -7.98
N ALA A 14 -18.64 -12.17 -7.82
CA ALA A 14 -18.94 -11.05 -8.70
C ALA A 14 -17.92 -9.91 -8.44
N SER A 15 -16.93 -9.77 -9.32
CA SER A 15 -16.09 -8.58 -9.36
C SER A 15 -16.82 -7.48 -10.14
N ASN A 16 -17.29 -6.46 -9.43
CA ASN A 16 -17.82 -5.25 -10.08
C ASN A 16 -16.65 -4.47 -10.68
N VAL A 17 -16.36 -4.69 -11.96
CA VAL A 17 -15.47 -3.83 -12.74
C VAL A 17 -16.26 -2.59 -13.15
N ALA A 18 -16.22 -1.55 -12.32
CA ALA A 18 -16.70 -0.23 -12.71
C ALA A 18 -15.68 0.39 -13.67
N THR A 19 -15.97 0.38 -14.97
CA THR A 19 -15.25 1.19 -15.96
C THR A 19 -15.59 2.66 -15.69
N ALA A 20 -14.70 3.37 -15.00
CA ALA A 20 -14.82 4.81 -14.82
C ALA A 20 -14.39 5.51 -16.12
N ASN A 21 -15.36 6.03 -16.88
CA ASN A 21 -15.10 6.94 -17.99
C ASN A 21 -14.67 8.31 -17.44
N PRO A 22 -13.44 8.80 -17.70
CA PRO A 22 -12.88 9.97 -17.02
C PRO A 22 -13.42 11.33 -17.53
N SER A 23 -14.39 11.35 -18.45
CA SER A 23 -14.83 12.57 -19.13
C SER A 23 -16.07 13.27 -18.55
N ASN A 24 -16.66 12.79 -17.44
CA ASN A 24 -17.82 13.44 -16.82
C ASN A 24 -17.43 14.32 -15.62
N HIS A 25 -17.21 15.60 -15.87
CA HIS A 25 -17.17 16.65 -14.84
C HIS A 25 -18.50 17.41 -14.82
N GLY A 26 -19.57 16.73 -14.39
CA GLY A 26 -20.92 17.26 -14.34
C GLY A 26 -21.48 17.30 -12.91
N ARG A 27 -21.90 18.49 -12.48
CA ARG A 27 -22.64 18.75 -11.24
C ARG A 27 -23.93 17.92 -11.19
N GLY A 28 -24.09 17.10 -10.15
CA GLY A 28 -25.39 16.62 -9.64
C GLY A 28 -25.92 15.29 -10.18
N SER A 29 -25.54 14.19 -9.52
CA SER A 29 -26.39 13.00 -9.33
C SER A 29 -25.88 12.26 -8.09
N GLY A 30 -26.77 11.93 -7.15
CA GLY A 30 -26.48 11.49 -5.77
C GLY A 30 -25.84 10.11 -5.58
N LEU A 31 -24.83 9.76 -6.37
CA LEU A 31 -23.92 8.67 -6.05
C LEU A 31 -22.69 9.29 -5.37
N LYS A 32 -22.59 9.13 -4.04
CA LYS A 32 -21.30 9.38 -3.39
C LYS A 32 -20.30 8.42 -4.04
N SER A 33 -19.30 8.96 -4.73
CA SER A 33 -18.13 8.16 -5.12
C SER A 33 -17.62 7.49 -3.84
N ALA A 34 -17.62 6.16 -3.79
CA ALA A 34 -17.13 5.44 -2.63
C ALA A 34 -15.73 5.95 -2.31
N SER A 35 -15.57 6.59 -1.16
CA SER A 35 -14.26 7.01 -0.68
C SER A 35 -13.49 5.76 -0.30
N TYR A 36 -12.18 5.71 -0.56
CA TYR A 36 -11.33 4.61 -0.07
C TYR A 36 -11.36 4.46 1.47
N HIS A 37 -11.88 5.46 2.18
CA HIS A 37 -12.06 5.46 3.62
C HIS A 37 -13.47 5.05 4.08
N ASP A 38 -14.41 4.83 3.17
CA ASP A 38 -15.76 4.37 3.52
C ASP A 38 -15.67 2.97 4.14
N GLY A 39 -16.11 2.83 5.40
CA GLY A 39 -16.02 1.57 6.13
C GLY A 39 -14.63 1.23 6.71
N ALA A 40 -13.63 2.12 6.61
CA ALA A 40 -12.27 1.87 7.12
C ALA A 40 -12.17 1.78 8.66
N GLY A 41 -13.25 2.05 9.40
CA GLY A 41 -13.28 1.95 10.86
C GLY A 41 -12.21 2.83 11.52
N VAL A 42 -11.36 2.22 12.35
CA VAL A 42 -10.25 2.91 13.03
C VAL A 42 -9.05 3.18 12.11
N LEU A 43 -8.94 2.49 10.96
CA LEU A 43 -7.81 2.65 10.04
C LEU A 43 -7.75 4.05 9.40
N LYS A 44 -8.87 4.80 9.42
CA LYS A 44 -8.91 6.19 8.99
C LYS A 44 -7.97 7.13 9.76
N TYR A 45 -7.53 6.73 10.95
CA TYR A 45 -6.58 7.50 11.77
C TYR A 45 -5.12 7.14 11.51
N VAL A 46 -4.85 6.09 10.72
CA VAL A 46 -3.48 5.67 10.40
C VAL A 46 -2.97 6.50 9.23
N ASN A 47 -1.85 7.18 9.44
CA ASN A 47 -1.13 7.90 8.39
C ASN A 47 0.27 7.27 8.18
N PRO A 48 0.48 6.50 7.10
CA PRO A 48 1.77 5.87 6.78
C PRO A 48 2.90 6.86 6.44
N LEU A 49 2.61 8.17 6.33
CA LEU A 49 3.57 9.22 6.02
C LEU A 49 4.21 9.83 7.29
N ILE A 50 3.74 9.46 8.47
CA ILE A 50 4.36 9.92 9.72
C ILE A 50 5.76 9.31 9.81
N GLY A 51 6.77 10.17 10.03
CA GLY A 51 8.17 9.75 10.12
C GLY A 51 8.90 9.57 8.78
N THR A 52 8.28 9.86 7.64
CA THR A 52 8.89 9.73 6.29
C THR A 52 9.42 11.04 5.70
N ARG A 53 9.11 12.17 6.35
CA ARG A 53 9.51 13.52 5.91
C ARG A 53 10.79 13.94 6.63
N GLY A 54 11.86 14.16 5.87
CA GLY A 54 13.13 14.70 6.36
C GLY A 54 13.97 15.23 5.20
N ILE A 55 14.50 16.45 5.33
CA ILE A 55 15.25 17.15 4.27
C ILE A 55 16.67 16.57 4.13
N ILE A 56 17.22 16.09 5.25
CA ILE A 56 18.54 15.45 5.38
C ILE A 56 18.30 13.99 5.82
N PRO A 57 19.14 13.01 5.44
CA PRO A 57 18.92 11.59 5.75
C PRO A 57 18.60 11.30 7.23
N ASP A 58 19.20 12.05 8.16
CA ASP A 58 19.04 11.84 9.60
C ASP A 58 17.86 12.62 10.24
N SER A 59 17.17 13.42 9.44
CA SER A 59 16.07 14.27 9.89
C SER A 59 14.70 13.61 9.74
N ASN A 60 14.63 12.40 9.18
CA ASN A 60 13.40 11.61 9.13
C ASN A 60 13.33 10.67 10.35
N GLY A 61 12.14 10.15 10.66
CA GLY A 61 11.97 9.17 11.73
C GLY A 61 12.42 7.76 11.34
N PHE A 62 13.11 7.61 10.20
CA PHE A 62 13.49 6.34 9.56
C PHE A 62 12.34 5.34 9.39
N MET A 63 11.09 5.82 9.34
CA MET A 63 9.91 4.99 9.16
C MET A 63 9.73 4.61 7.70
N ILE A 64 9.49 3.32 7.46
CA ILE A 64 9.18 2.78 6.13
C ILE A 64 7.66 2.74 5.98
N SER A 65 7.16 3.46 4.97
CA SER A 65 5.74 3.43 4.59
C SER A 65 5.39 2.04 4.04
N SER A 66 4.95 1.16 4.94
CA SER A 66 4.74 -0.26 4.66
C SER A 66 3.28 -0.57 4.40
N VAL A 67 3.03 -1.39 3.38
CA VAL A 67 1.74 -2.04 3.12
C VAL A 67 1.91 -3.53 3.36
N SER A 68 1.24 -4.04 4.38
CA SER A 68 1.16 -5.47 4.69
C SER A 68 0.00 -5.78 5.63
N THR A 69 -0.30 -7.06 5.79
CA THR A 69 -1.06 -7.53 6.96
C THR A 69 -0.22 -7.36 8.23
N PRO A 70 -0.86 -7.30 9.42
CA PRO A 70 -0.14 -7.36 10.69
C PRO A 70 0.77 -8.59 10.74
N PHE A 71 2.06 -8.38 11.04
CA PHE A 71 3.09 -9.42 11.11
C PHE A 71 3.32 -10.23 9.82
N GLY A 72 2.92 -9.68 8.66
CA GLY A 72 3.20 -10.30 7.37
C GLY A 72 4.70 -10.44 7.13
N THR A 73 5.12 -11.59 6.59
CA THR A 73 6.53 -11.90 6.30
C THR A 73 7.15 -10.88 5.37
N THR A 74 6.40 -10.40 4.37
CA THR A 74 6.85 -9.43 3.38
C THR A 74 5.99 -8.18 3.44
N ARG A 75 6.64 -7.03 3.44
CA ARG A 75 6.00 -5.71 3.37
C ARG A 75 6.37 -5.05 2.04
N TRP A 76 5.45 -4.27 1.48
CA TRP A 76 5.69 -3.51 0.27
C TRP A 76 5.82 -2.03 0.61
N THR A 77 6.79 -1.34 0.03
CA THR A 77 6.97 0.10 0.18
C THR A 77 7.24 0.76 -1.17
N PRO A 78 6.66 1.94 -1.46
CA PRO A 78 7.07 2.71 -2.61
C PRO A 78 8.54 3.11 -2.50
N GLN A 79 9.29 2.97 -3.57
CA GLN A 79 10.69 3.37 -3.63
C GLN A 79 10.81 4.70 -4.38
N THR A 80 11.22 5.76 -3.68
CA THR A 80 11.47 7.10 -4.26
C THR A 80 12.94 7.46 -4.28
N ARG A 81 13.78 6.73 -3.53
CA ARG A 81 15.24 6.88 -3.53
C ARG A 81 15.92 5.53 -3.51
N GLU A 82 17.23 5.51 -3.74
CA GLU A 82 18.03 4.30 -3.53
C GLU A 82 18.04 3.92 -2.03
N ASN A 83 17.93 2.62 -1.77
CA ASN A 83 17.96 2.04 -0.42
C ASN A 83 19.40 1.71 -0.04
N TYR A 84 19.96 2.37 0.96
CA TYR A 84 21.32 2.18 1.49
C TYR A 84 21.43 2.76 2.90
N ILE A 85 22.37 2.35 3.74
CA ILE A 85 22.51 2.93 5.12
C ILE A 85 23.00 4.39 5.06
N PRO A 86 22.39 5.34 5.81
CA PRO A 86 21.29 5.18 6.78
C PRO A 86 19.89 5.48 6.21
N GLN A 87 19.73 5.49 4.89
CA GLN A 87 18.55 5.92 4.17
C GLN A 87 17.50 4.81 3.99
N VAL A 88 16.22 5.19 4.13
CA VAL A 88 15.06 4.34 3.80
C VAL A 88 14.64 4.52 2.32
N PRO A 89 14.00 3.52 1.69
CA PRO A 89 13.63 3.58 0.27
C PRO A 89 12.60 4.66 -0.07
N TYR A 90 11.89 5.21 0.93
CA TYR A 90 10.80 6.15 0.75
C TYR A 90 11.03 7.48 1.47
N SER A 91 10.75 8.59 0.77
CA SER A 91 10.61 9.91 1.37
C SER A 91 9.42 10.66 0.75
N ASP A 92 8.56 11.24 1.57
CA ASP A 92 7.39 12.04 1.13
C ASP A 92 7.77 13.39 0.51
N LEU A 93 9.05 13.79 0.59
CA LEU A 93 9.54 14.97 -0.13
C LEU A 93 9.77 14.70 -1.63
N GLU A 94 9.93 13.43 -2.00
CA GLU A 94 10.24 13.07 -3.38
C GLU A 94 8.99 13.05 -4.26
N ARG A 95 9.16 13.53 -5.49
CA ARG A 95 8.08 13.59 -6.50
C ARG A 95 8.20 12.52 -7.57
N ARG A 96 9.19 11.63 -7.47
CA ARG A 96 9.42 10.53 -8.41
C ARG A 96 9.44 9.21 -7.65
N ALA A 97 8.75 8.22 -8.20
CA ALA A 97 8.79 6.85 -7.73
C ALA A 97 9.50 5.99 -8.77
N HIS A 98 10.42 5.14 -8.32
CA HIS A 98 11.13 4.15 -9.13
C HIS A 98 10.36 2.83 -9.23
N GLY A 99 9.46 2.55 -8.28
CA GLY A 99 8.64 1.35 -8.24
C GLY A 99 8.18 1.01 -6.81
N PHE A 100 7.88 -0.26 -6.59
CA PHE A 100 7.54 -0.81 -5.28
C PHE A 100 8.56 -1.89 -4.90
N GLN A 101 9.08 -1.80 -3.69
CA GLN A 101 10.08 -2.74 -3.16
C GLN A 101 9.44 -3.64 -2.10
N ALA A 102 9.62 -4.95 -2.25
CA ALA A 102 9.40 -5.91 -1.17
C ALA A 102 10.54 -5.80 -0.16
N THR A 103 10.22 -5.63 1.13
CA THR A 103 11.23 -5.39 2.16
C THR A 103 10.95 -6.15 3.45
N HIS A 104 12.05 -6.58 4.08
CA HIS A 104 12.12 -7.13 5.43
C HIS A 104 12.81 -6.16 6.41
N GLN A 105 13.25 -5.00 5.92
CA GLN A 105 14.01 -4.02 6.67
C GLN A 105 13.15 -3.37 7.77
N PRO A 106 13.61 -3.33 9.03
CA PRO A 106 12.88 -2.68 10.13
C PRO A 106 12.98 -1.14 10.07
N ASP A 107 14.14 -0.59 9.72
CA ASP A 107 14.46 0.86 9.68
C ASP A 107 15.65 1.16 8.75
N GLY A 108 16.05 2.43 8.60
CA GLY A 108 17.17 2.87 7.76
C GLY A 108 18.57 2.38 8.17
N TRP A 109 18.74 1.91 9.42
CA TRP A 109 20.03 1.49 9.95
C TRP A 109 20.34 0.02 9.67
N VAL A 110 19.30 -0.79 9.48
CA VAL A 110 19.42 -2.22 9.16
C VAL A 110 19.21 -2.43 7.66
N SER A 111 20.11 -1.91 6.83
CA SER A 111 20.17 -2.27 5.40
C SER A 111 21.25 -3.33 5.16
N LYS A 112 21.03 -4.23 4.21
CA LYS A 112 22.11 -5.08 3.70
C LYS A 112 22.98 -4.21 2.76
N ALA A 113 24.18 -3.84 3.21
CA ALA A 113 25.24 -3.41 2.31
C ALA A 113 25.44 -4.50 1.24
N ARG A 114 25.62 -4.09 -0.02
CA ARG A 114 25.91 -5.04 -1.10
C ARG A 114 27.10 -5.91 -0.75
#